data_AF-A0A2W5YB28-F1
#
_entry.id   AF-A0A2W5YB28-F1
#
_cell.length_a   1.000
_cell.length_b   1.000
_cell.length_c   1.000
_cell.angle_alpha   90.00
_cell.angle_beta   90.00
_cell.angle_gamma   90.00
#
_symmetry.space_group_name_H-M   'P 1'
#
loop_
_entity.id
_entity.type
_entity.pdbx_description
1 polymer ?
#
loop_
_entity_poly.entity_id
_entity_poly.type
_entity_poly.pdbx_seq_one_letter_code
_entity_poly.pdbx_strand_id
1 'polypeptide(L)'
;MGRSARLGLATGLIGATMAIAAAGPAAALVPAAPKKTPSAAVTLRAEHSPVFLGRSIAMLSGDRVRVRGLVHNHLAGESVRLILSRAGRVVRTLRLPVAGRSIGVFAASLRIVTPARYLVRVTGVPGATGAALVGKSLGILVVSGAPGDRTSVLALQQGLGDLHYRVFQTGSYDGATQDAVLAYRKVNGMARTSDVNAGIMLPVLHGVGAFRPRFHGPGRHVEANLSEQVVALINAGNRVFQVIPTSSGKPSTPTVLGTFHVYRKAPGVNSESMFDSNYFIGGYAIHGFPDVPTYPASHGCLRIPNSDAPFVFGWLKVGDEVDVYY
;
A
#
# COMPACT_ATOMS: atom_id res chain seq x y z
N MET A 1 -104.62 -17.81 28.56
CA MET A 1 -105.00 -17.86 27.14
C MET A 1 -103.84 -18.45 26.36
N GLY A 2 -103.86 -19.57 25.67
CA GLY A 2 -104.81 -20.66 25.47
C GLY A 2 -104.12 -21.74 24.61
N ARG A 3 -104.41 -23.02 24.90
CA ARG A 3 -104.49 -24.21 24.00
C ARG A 3 -103.28 -24.49 23.07
N SER A 4 -102.66 -25.66 22.94
CA SER A 4 -102.98 -27.10 22.89
C SER A 4 -101.89 -27.64 21.93
N ALA A 5 -101.28 -28.83 21.99
CA ALA A 5 -101.85 -30.16 21.88
C ALA A 5 -100.75 -31.23 22.11
N ARG A 6 -101.20 -32.45 22.45
CA ARG A 6 -100.43 -33.70 22.58
C ARG A 6 -100.15 -34.37 21.23
N LEU A 7 -99.19 -35.32 21.25
CA LEU A 7 -99.01 -36.59 20.49
C LEU A 7 -97.54 -36.69 20.04
N GLY A 8 -96.84 -37.83 20.02
CA GLY A 8 -97.21 -39.23 20.21
C GLY A 8 -95.94 -40.09 20.07
N LEU A 9 -96.04 -41.34 20.53
CA LEU A 9 -95.03 -42.41 20.52
C LEU A 9 -94.51 -42.75 19.11
N ALA A 10 -93.22 -43.11 18.96
CA ALA A 10 -92.79 -44.19 18.05
C ALA A 10 -91.33 -44.60 18.30
N THR A 11 -91.15 -45.87 18.64
CA THR A 11 -89.90 -46.64 18.67
C THR A 11 -89.35 -46.89 17.26
N GLY A 12 -88.04 -46.73 17.08
CA GLY A 12 -87.31 -47.17 15.87
C GLY A 12 -85.90 -47.66 16.25
N LEU A 13 -85.68 -48.97 16.07
CA LEU A 13 -84.39 -49.64 16.19
C LEU A 13 -83.52 -49.29 14.97
N ILE A 14 -82.31 -48.75 15.17
CA ILE A 14 -81.26 -48.75 14.13
C ILE A 14 -79.92 -49.07 14.80
N GLY A 15 -79.31 -50.18 14.39
CA GLY A 15 -77.98 -50.59 14.82
C GLY A 15 -76.88 -49.71 14.23
N ALA A 16 -75.83 -49.48 15.01
CA ALA A 16 -74.57 -48.94 14.53
C ALA A 16 -73.44 -49.86 15.01
N THR A 17 -72.80 -50.50 14.04
CA THR A 17 -71.60 -51.32 14.14
C THR A 17 -70.42 -50.47 14.64
N MET A 18 -69.69 -50.97 15.65
CA MET A 18 -68.42 -50.39 16.09
C MET A 18 -67.35 -50.64 15.01
N ALA A 19 -66.80 -49.57 14.44
CA ALA A 19 -65.60 -49.62 13.64
C ALA A 19 -64.36 -49.57 14.55
N ILE A 20 -63.53 -50.61 14.48
CA ILE A 20 -62.20 -50.66 15.10
C ILE A 20 -61.28 -49.75 14.30
N ALA A 21 -60.79 -48.67 14.93
CA ALA A 21 -59.79 -47.79 14.34
C ALA A 21 -58.42 -48.48 14.38
N ALA A 22 -57.85 -48.76 13.21
CA ALA A 22 -56.48 -49.25 13.07
C ALA A 22 -55.47 -48.16 13.46
N ALA A 23 -54.55 -48.48 14.36
CA ALA A 23 -53.43 -47.63 14.72
C ALA A 23 -52.43 -47.53 13.54
N GLY A 24 -52.26 -46.32 13.01
CA GLY A 24 -51.22 -46.02 12.01
C GLY A 24 -49.82 -46.01 12.65
N PRO A 25 -48.75 -46.28 11.86
CA PRO A 25 -47.40 -46.37 12.39
C PRO A 25 -46.90 -44.99 12.86
N ALA A 26 -46.23 -44.97 14.03
CA ALA A 26 -45.64 -43.78 14.61
C ALA A 26 -44.59 -43.18 13.66
N ALA A 27 -44.78 -41.93 13.27
CA ALA A 27 -43.82 -41.17 12.48
C ALA A 27 -42.51 -41.02 13.26
N ALA A 28 -41.41 -41.57 12.73
CA ALA A 28 -40.08 -41.37 13.26
C ALA A 28 -39.70 -39.88 13.16
N LEU A 29 -39.29 -39.28 14.29
CA LEU A 29 -38.71 -37.95 14.36
C LEU A 29 -37.44 -37.91 13.49
N VAL A 30 -37.51 -37.25 12.35
CA VAL A 30 -36.35 -36.93 11.52
C VAL A 30 -35.43 -36.00 12.33
N PRO A 31 -34.14 -36.32 12.53
CA PRO A 31 -33.21 -35.41 13.19
C PRO A 31 -33.17 -34.08 12.42
N ALA A 32 -33.40 -32.97 13.11
CA ALA A 32 -33.28 -31.65 12.52
C ALA A 32 -31.92 -31.49 11.84
N ALA A 33 -31.92 -31.06 10.57
CA ALA A 33 -30.70 -30.77 9.84
C ALA A 33 -29.82 -29.82 10.68
N PRO A 34 -28.49 -30.05 10.77
CA PRO A 34 -27.61 -29.20 11.57
C PRO A 34 -27.75 -27.75 11.11
N LYS A 35 -28.20 -26.86 12.02
CA LYS A 35 -28.23 -25.41 11.79
C LYS A 35 -26.83 -25.01 11.30
N LYS A 36 -26.74 -24.38 10.12
CA LYS A 36 -25.48 -23.80 9.61
C LYS A 36 -24.86 -22.94 10.72
N THR A 37 -23.76 -23.39 11.30
CA THR A 37 -22.99 -22.65 12.28
C THR A 37 -22.64 -21.29 11.67
N PRO A 38 -22.91 -20.15 12.34
CA PRO A 38 -22.58 -18.85 11.79
C PRO A 38 -21.07 -18.78 11.49
N SER A 39 -20.72 -18.53 10.24
CA SER A 39 -19.33 -18.34 9.83
C SER A 39 -18.83 -17.03 10.41
N ALA A 40 -17.91 -17.08 11.37
CA ALA A 40 -17.27 -15.89 11.90
C ALA A 40 -16.34 -15.30 10.83
N ALA A 41 -16.64 -14.07 10.39
CA ALA A 41 -15.87 -13.36 9.38
C ALA A 41 -14.60 -12.75 10.00
N VAL A 42 -13.44 -13.06 9.40
CA VAL A 42 -12.13 -12.56 9.84
C VAL A 42 -11.51 -11.64 8.80
N THR A 43 -11.09 -10.46 9.24
CA THR A 43 -10.27 -9.55 8.42
C THR A 43 -8.85 -9.49 8.95
N LEU A 44 -7.86 -9.58 8.06
CA LEU A 44 -6.43 -9.42 8.37
C LEU A 44 -5.88 -8.14 7.76
N ARG A 45 -5.01 -7.46 8.51
CA ARG A 45 -4.22 -6.33 8.04
C ARG A 45 -2.81 -6.41 8.63
N ALA A 46 -1.82 -5.96 7.88
CA ALA A 46 -0.53 -5.61 8.43
C ALA A 46 -0.54 -4.16 8.88
N GLU A 47 0.07 -3.91 10.02
CA GLU A 47 0.39 -2.58 10.52
C GLU A 47 1.86 -2.29 10.15
N HIS A 48 2.14 -1.07 9.69
CA HIS A 48 3.49 -0.54 9.44
C HIS A 48 4.25 -1.06 8.19
N SER A 49 3.57 -1.33 7.06
CA SER A 49 4.24 -1.34 5.75
C SER A 49 3.31 -0.74 4.69
N PRO A 50 3.63 0.44 4.13
CA PRO A 50 2.84 1.08 3.10
C PRO A 50 3.10 0.52 1.70
N VAL A 51 4.20 -0.20 1.47
CA VAL A 51 4.58 -0.64 0.13
C VAL A 51 3.95 -1.99 -0.21
N PHE A 52 3.15 -2.02 -1.27
CA PHE A 52 2.52 -3.23 -1.79
C PHE A 52 3.11 -3.59 -3.15
N LEU A 53 3.61 -4.82 -3.29
CA LEU A 53 3.95 -5.39 -4.59
C LEU A 53 2.87 -6.41 -4.98
N GLY A 54 1.95 -5.98 -5.84
CA GLY A 54 0.74 -6.72 -6.16
C GLY A 54 -0.17 -6.86 -4.95
N ARG A 55 -0.37 -8.10 -4.47
CA ARG A 55 -1.24 -8.40 -3.30
C ARG A 55 -0.46 -8.64 -2.00
N SER A 56 0.85 -8.45 -2.03
CA SER A 56 1.73 -8.69 -0.89
C SER A 56 2.30 -7.39 -0.38
N ILE A 57 2.36 -7.24 0.94
CA ILE A 57 3.19 -6.18 1.54
C ILE A 57 4.66 -6.54 1.33
N ALA A 58 5.48 -5.56 0.98
CA ALA A 58 6.92 -5.73 0.93
C ALA A 58 7.53 -5.39 2.30
N MET A 59 8.46 -6.21 2.77
CA MET A 59 9.21 -5.94 4.00
C MET A 59 10.66 -6.41 3.86
N LEU A 60 11.55 -5.75 4.59
CA LEU A 60 12.96 -6.10 4.60
C LEU A 60 13.19 -7.39 5.41
N SER A 61 14.12 -8.23 4.95
CA SER A 61 14.64 -9.37 5.70
C SER A 61 15.05 -8.96 7.12
N GLY A 62 14.49 -9.64 8.12
CA GLY A 62 14.79 -9.41 9.52
C GLY A 62 13.98 -8.29 10.18
N ASP A 63 13.18 -7.54 9.41
CA ASP A 63 12.21 -6.56 9.90
C ASP A 63 11.04 -7.24 10.64
N ARG A 64 10.27 -6.45 11.39
CA ARG A 64 9.09 -6.89 12.14
C ARG A 64 7.84 -6.29 11.54
N VAL A 65 6.89 -7.15 11.17
CA VAL A 65 5.53 -6.74 10.80
C VAL A 65 4.54 -7.14 11.87
N ARG A 66 3.66 -6.22 12.27
CA ARG A 66 2.56 -6.52 13.18
C ARG A 66 1.33 -6.86 12.35
N VAL A 67 0.89 -8.11 12.43
CA VAL A 67 -0.35 -8.57 11.79
C VAL A 67 -1.46 -8.44 12.82
N ARG A 68 -2.50 -7.67 12.50
CA ARG A 68 -3.71 -7.52 13.30
C ARG A 68 -4.90 -8.09 12.57
N GLY A 69 -5.76 -8.79 13.30
CA GLY A 69 -7.02 -9.29 12.78
C GLY A 69 -8.20 -8.94 13.66
N LEU A 70 -9.36 -8.84 13.00
CA LEU A 70 -10.65 -8.64 13.64
C LEU A 70 -11.50 -9.89 13.41
N VAL A 71 -12.16 -10.36 14.46
CA VAL A 71 -13.06 -11.52 14.46
C VAL A 71 -14.44 -11.04 14.90
N HIS A 72 -15.43 -11.20 14.03
CA HIS A 72 -16.82 -10.90 14.36
C HIS A 72 -17.45 -12.12 15.04
N ASN A 73 -18.34 -11.88 16.00
CA ASN A 73 -19.09 -12.93 16.71
C ASN A 73 -18.21 -13.96 17.45
N HIS A 74 -17.09 -13.51 18.03
CA HIS A 74 -16.19 -14.36 18.81
C HIS A 74 -16.76 -14.71 20.20
N LEU A 75 -16.33 -15.84 20.76
CA LEU A 75 -16.63 -16.25 22.14
C LEU A 75 -15.55 -15.74 23.11
N ALA A 76 -15.94 -15.48 24.35
CA ALA A 76 -14.99 -15.12 25.40
C ALA A 76 -13.99 -16.26 25.65
N GLY A 77 -12.69 -15.94 25.67
CA GLY A 77 -11.61 -16.93 25.81
C GLY A 77 -11.23 -17.66 24.51
N GLU A 78 -11.81 -17.27 23.37
CA GLU A 78 -11.48 -17.84 22.07
C GLU A 78 -10.01 -17.57 21.68
N SER A 79 -9.41 -18.53 20.98
CA SER A 79 -8.09 -18.37 20.38
C SER A 79 -8.14 -18.68 18.89
N VAL A 80 -7.32 -17.97 18.12
CA VAL A 80 -7.12 -18.25 16.70
C VAL A 80 -5.72 -18.82 16.45
N ARG A 81 -5.57 -19.60 15.39
CA ARG A 81 -4.26 -20.02 14.87
C ARG A 81 -3.88 -19.16 13.68
N LEU A 82 -2.79 -18.42 13.83
CA LEU A 82 -2.11 -17.75 12.72
C LEU A 82 -1.08 -18.70 12.13
N ILE A 83 -1.26 -19.04 10.87
CA ILE A 83 -0.43 -19.98 10.11
C ILE A 83 0.37 -19.16 9.11
N LEU A 84 1.69 -19.18 9.25
CA LEU A 84 2.63 -18.65 8.28
C LEU A 84 3.11 -19.80 7.39
N SER A 85 2.96 -19.65 6.08
CA SER A 85 3.39 -20.64 5.09
C SER A 85 4.31 -20.04 4.04
N ARG A 86 5.25 -20.86 3.54
CA ARG A 86 6.19 -20.53 2.46
C ARG A 86 6.15 -21.65 1.43
N ALA A 87 5.89 -21.31 0.17
CA ALA A 87 5.73 -22.29 -0.91
C ALA A 87 4.76 -23.45 -0.56
N GLY A 88 3.63 -23.11 0.07
CA GLY A 88 2.62 -24.09 0.50
C GLY A 88 2.94 -24.87 1.77
N ARG A 89 4.18 -24.84 2.27
CA ARG A 89 4.59 -25.51 3.51
C ARG A 89 4.42 -24.59 4.71
N VAL A 90 3.82 -25.11 5.79
CA VAL A 90 3.71 -24.38 7.05
C VAL A 90 5.09 -24.22 7.67
N VAL A 91 5.51 -22.98 7.92
CA VAL A 91 6.79 -22.66 8.55
C VAL A 91 6.65 -22.30 10.01
N ARG A 92 5.48 -21.76 10.41
CA ARG A 92 5.21 -21.36 11.79
C ARG A 92 3.71 -21.32 12.05
N THR A 93 3.29 -21.77 13.22
CA THR A 93 1.92 -21.64 13.71
C THR A 93 1.95 -20.93 15.07
N LEU A 94 1.13 -19.90 15.24
CA LEU A 94 0.97 -19.17 16.49
C LEU A 94 -0.47 -19.30 16.97
N ARG A 95 -0.66 -19.59 18.25
CA ARG A 95 -1.97 -19.50 18.90
C ARG A 95 -2.08 -18.14 19.56
N LEU A 96 -3.09 -17.36 19.19
CA LEU A 96 -3.29 -16.00 19.65
C LEU A 96 -4.64 -15.90 20.37
N PRO A 97 -4.69 -15.34 21.58
CA PRO A 97 -5.97 -15.06 22.23
C PRO A 97 -6.72 -13.98 21.44
N VAL A 98 -8.03 -14.12 21.37
CA VAL A 98 -8.91 -13.08 20.84
C VAL A 98 -9.45 -12.29 22.04
N ALA A 99 -9.20 -10.99 22.06
CA ALA A 99 -9.67 -10.10 23.11
C ALA A 99 -10.63 -9.05 22.53
N GLY A 100 -11.75 -8.82 23.19
CA GLY A 100 -12.75 -7.85 22.76
C GLY A 100 -14.12 -8.13 23.38
N ARG A 101 -15.09 -7.24 23.12
CA ARG A 101 -16.49 -7.44 23.50
C ARG A 101 -17.32 -7.89 22.29
N SER A 102 -17.73 -6.94 21.45
CA SER A 102 -18.53 -7.21 20.24
C SER A 102 -17.68 -7.62 19.04
N ILE A 103 -16.47 -7.04 18.92
CA ILE A 103 -15.48 -7.40 17.90
C ILE A 103 -14.22 -7.86 18.62
N GLY A 104 -13.81 -9.10 18.35
CA GLY A 104 -12.59 -9.69 18.87
C GLY A 104 -11.38 -9.21 18.09
N VAL A 105 -10.30 -8.90 18.78
CA VAL A 105 -9.03 -8.46 18.18
C VAL A 105 -7.94 -9.43 18.58
N PHE A 106 -7.11 -9.80 17.62
CA PHE A 106 -5.83 -10.48 17.87
C PHE A 106 -4.72 -9.76 17.11
N ALA A 107 -3.50 -9.86 17.63
CA ALA A 107 -2.32 -9.34 16.96
C ALA A 107 -1.11 -10.25 17.18
N ALA A 108 -0.22 -10.30 16.20
CA ALA A 108 1.07 -10.96 16.31
C ALA A 108 2.15 -10.11 15.65
N SER A 109 3.33 -10.05 16.26
CA SER A 109 4.53 -9.51 15.63
C SER A 109 5.31 -10.65 14.99
N LEU A 110 5.54 -10.56 13.69
CA LEU A 110 6.27 -11.55 12.91
C LEU A 110 7.61 -10.94 12.49
N ARG A 111 8.71 -11.59 12.89
CA ARG A 111 10.04 -11.34 12.35
C ARG A 111 10.38 -12.44 11.36
N ILE A 112 10.61 -12.09 10.09
CA ILE A 112 10.89 -13.07 9.02
C ILE A 112 12.23 -12.73 8.39
N VAL A 113 13.16 -13.67 8.42
CA VAL A 113 14.54 -13.44 7.96
C VAL A 113 14.76 -13.94 6.54
N THR A 114 14.24 -15.11 6.18
CA THR A 114 14.50 -15.67 4.84
C THR A 114 13.75 -14.89 3.76
N PRO A 115 14.44 -14.32 2.74
CA PRO A 115 13.77 -13.70 1.60
C PRO A 115 12.93 -14.73 0.84
N ALA A 116 11.63 -14.47 0.74
CA ALA A 116 10.66 -15.29 0.03
C ALA A 116 9.29 -14.63 0.07
N ARG A 117 8.35 -15.20 -0.69
CA ARG A 117 6.92 -14.94 -0.52
C ARG A 117 6.34 -15.87 0.55
N TYR A 118 5.62 -15.26 1.48
CA TYR A 118 4.90 -15.90 2.56
C TYR A 118 3.40 -15.61 2.44
N LEU A 119 2.61 -16.55 2.95
CA LEU A 119 1.18 -16.38 3.09
C LEU A 119 0.80 -16.57 4.54
N VAL A 120 0.19 -15.54 5.12
CA VAL A 120 -0.41 -15.57 6.45
C VAL A 120 -1.89 -15.93 6.29
N ARG A 121 -2.30 -17.01 6.95
CA ARG A 121 -3.70 -17.45 7.06
C ARG A 121 -4.08 -17.50 8.53
N VAL A 122 -5.36 -17.31 8.81
CA VAL A 122 -5.91 -17.50 10.16
C VAL A 122 -6.99 -18.55 10.11
N THR A 123 -6.95 -19.46 11.07
CA THR A 123 -7.92 -20.56 11.24
C THR A 123 -8.42 -20.58 12.69
N GLY A 124 -9.67 -21.00 12.89
CA GLY A 124 -10.22 -21.19 14.24
C GLY A 124 -9.53 -22.36 14.94
N VAL A 125 -9.50 -22.31 16.28
CA VAL A 125 -9.15 -23.48 17.10
C VAL A 125 -10.43 -24.29 17.34
N PRO A 126 -10.48 -25.59 16.98
CA PRO A 126 -11.64 -26.44 17.25
C PRO A 126 -12.00 -26.41 18.74
N GLY A 127 -13.28 -26.18 19.07
CA GLY A 127 -13.80 -26.13 20.44
C GLY A 127 -14.34 -24.76 20.88
N ALA A 128 -14.10 -23.68 20.14
CA ALA A 128 -14.62 -22.34 20.42
C ALA A 128 -15.43 -21.79 19.23
N THR A 129 -16.64 -22.34 19.01
CA THR A 129 -17.44 -22.24 17.77
C THR A 129 -16.85 -23.06 16.63
N GLY A 130 -17.52 -24.16 16.24
CA GLY A 130 -17.14 -25.06 15.14
C GLY A 130 -17.21 -24.44 13.75
N ALA A 131 -17.07 -23.12 13.63
CA ALA A 131 -17.04 -22.43 12.35
C ALA A 131 -15.63 -22.52 11.77
N ALA A 132 -15.53 -23.05 10.54
CA ALA A 132 -14.35 -22.83 9.73
C ALA A 132 -14.21 -21.32 9.52
N LEU A 133 -13.26 -20.67 10.22
CA LEU A 133 -12.90 -19.29 9.92
C LEU A 133 -12.38 -19.25 8.47
N VAL A 134 -13.22 -18.80 7.55
CA VAL A 134 -12.83 -18.52 6.16
C VAL A 134 -12.12 -17.17 6.19
N GLY A 135 -10.87 -17.17 6.65
CA GLY A 135 -10.08 -15.96 6.82
C GLY A 135 -9.48 -15.49 5.50
N LYS A 136 -9.57 -14.17 5.24
CA LYS A 136 -8.76 -13.53 4.19
C LYS A 136 -7.28 -13.80 4.45
N SER A 137 -6.54 -14.17 3.42
CA SER A 137 -5.08 -14.35 3.52
C SER A 137 -4.34 -13.03 3.30
N LEU A 138 -3.20 -12.87 3.97
CA LEU A 138 -2.29 -11.74 3.79
C LEU A 138 -0.99 -12.25 3.16
N GLY A 139 -0.63 -11.70 2.00
CA GLY A 139 0.66 -11.97 1.37
C GLY A 139 1.75 -11.09 1.97
N ILE A 140 2.91 -11.68 2.26
CA ILE A 140 4.10 -10.97 2.72
C ILE A 140 5.25 -11.33 1.79
N LEU A 141 5.87 -10.32 1.18
CA LEU A 141 7.07 -10.47 0.38
C LEU A 141 8.26 -9.96 1.21
N VAL A 142 9.16 -10.87 1.57
CA VAL A 142 10.40 -10.55 2.27
C VAL A 142 11.51 -10.40 1.25
N VAL A 143 12.15 -9.23 1.22
CA VAL A 143 13.23 -8.88 0.26
C VAL A 143 14.57 -8.68 0.97
N SER A 144 15.67 -8.76 0.22
CA SER A 144 17.00 -8.45 0.77
C SER A 144 17.24 -6.94 0.90
N GLY A 145 18.24 -6.56 1.70
CA GLY A 145 18.61 -5.15 1.89
C GLY A 145 19.42 -4.56 0.76
N ALA A 146 20.05 -5.39 -0.06
CA ALA A 146 20.67 -4.98 -1.31
C ALA A 146 19.82 -5.52 -2.48
N PRO A 147 19.66 -4.77 -3.57
CA PRO A 147 18.86 -5.15 -4.73
C PRO A 147 19.68 -6.09 -5.62
N GLY A 148 20.01 -7.28 -5.09
CA GLY A 148 20.74 -8.32 -5.82
C GLY A 148 19.82 -9.20 -6.69
N ASP A 149 18.51 -9.08 -6.52
CA ASP A 149 17.51 -9.81 -7.29
C ASP A 149 16.38 -8.90 -7.76
N ARG A 150 15.72 -9.31 -8.85
CA ARG A 150 14.61 -8.58 -9.49
C ARG A 150 13.48 -8.21 -8.52
N THR A 151 13.18 -9.06 -7.56
CA THR A 151 12.05 -8.83 -6.64
C THR A 151 12.39 -7.75 -5.63
N SER A 152 13.62 -7.75 -5.11
CA SER A 152 14.13 -6.68 -4.24
C SER A 152 14.21 -5.35 -5.00
N VAL A 153 14.64 -5.36 -6.26
CA VAL A 153 14.62 -4.15 -7.11
C VAL A 153 13.19 -3.62 -7.30
N LEU A 154 12.22 -4.48 -7.63
CA LEU A 154 10.82 -4.07 -7.80
C LEU A 154 10.22 -3.47 -6.52
N ALA A 155 10.54 -4.05 -5.36
CA ALA A 155 10.08 -3.53 -4.08
C ALA A 155 10.68 -2.14 -3.78
N LEU A 156 11.97 -1.94 -4.10
CA LEU A 156 12.63 -0.64 -4.00
C LEU A 156 11.99 0.39 -4.94
N GLN A 157 11.82 0.04 -6.22
CA GLN A 157 11.22 0.92 -7.23
C GLN A 157 9.78 1.29 -6.88
N GLN A 158 8.98 0.35 -6.37
CA GLN A 158 7.63 0.63 -5.88
C GLN A 158 7.67 1.62 -4.71
N GLY A 159 8.49 1.36 -3.68
CA GLY A 159 8.55 2.24 -2.51
C GLY A 159 9.08 3.65 -2.84
N LEU A 160 10.08 3.76 -3.70
CA LEU A 160 10.56 5.06 -4.20
C LEU A 160 9.46 5.80 -4.97
N GLY A 161 8.71 5.11 -5.81
CA GLY A 161 7.57 5.68 -6.54
C GLY A 161 6.42 6.11 -5.62
N ASP A 162 6.11 5.33 -4.58
CA ASP A 162 5.10 5.68 -3.56
C ASP A 162 5.51 6.93 -2.77
N LEU A 163 6.81 7.21 -2.70
CA LEU A 163 7.40 8.42 -2.10
C LEU A 163 7.61 9.56 -3.10
N HIS A 164 7.09 9.41 -4.33
CA HIS A 164 7.17 10.40 -5.41
C HIS A 164 8.59 10.65 -5.96
N TYR A 165 9.53 9.71 -5.80
CA TYR A 165 10.78 9.78 -6.54
C TYR A 165 10.59 9.24 -7.95
N ARG A 166 11.20 9.91 -8.94
CA ARG A 166 11.01 9.57 -10.34
C ARG A 166 11.67 8.25 -10.68
N VAL A 167 10.86 7.20 -10.81
CA VAL A 167 11.35 5.84 -11.10
C VAL A 167 10.32 5.04 -11.90
N PHE A 168 10.76 3.96 -12.53
CA PHE A 168 9.91 2.99 -13.22
C PHE A 168 10.13 1.58 -12.67
N GLN A 169 9.10 0.75 -12.68
CA GLN A 169 9.17 -0.62 -12.16
C GLN A 169 9.71 -1.62 -13.20
N THR A 170 10.95 -1.43 -13.61
CA THR A 170 11.61 -2.30 -14.60
C THR A 170 12.03 -3.64 -14.00
N GLY A 171 12.28 -3.67 -12.68
CA GLY A 171 12.88 -4.80 -11.97
C GLY A 171 14.38 -4.97 -12.20
N SER A 172 15.01 -4.04 -12.91
CA SER A 172 16.47 -3.96 -13.08
C SER A 172 17.01 -2.71 -12.38
N TYR A 173 18.20 -2.80 -11.79
CA TYR A 173 18.85 -1.66 -11.13
C TYR A 173 19.49 -0.72 -12.17
N ASP A 174 18.64 -0.12 -12.99
CA ASP A 174 19.00 0.75 -14.12
C ASP A 174 19.34 2.19 -13.68
N GLY A 175 19.75 3.03 -14.64
CA GLY A 175 20.11 4.44 -14.38
C GLY A 175 18.99 5.25 -13.74
N ALA A 176 17.74 5.08 -14.19
CA ALA A 176 16.59 5.76 -13.57
C ALA A 176 16.39 5.33 -12.10
N THR A 177 16.64 4.06 -11.79
CA THR A 177 16.61 3.58 -10.40
C THR A 177 17.75 4.18 -9.58
N GLN A 178 18.95 4.30 -10.16
CA GLN A 178 20.10 4.94 -9.51
C GLN A 178 19.83 6.42 -9.23
N ASP A 179 19.23 7.15 -10.18
CA ASP A 179 18.85 8.55 -10.01
C ASP A 179 17.78 8.74 -8.93
N ALA A 180 16.78 7.85 -8.87
CA ALA A 180 15.77 7.86 -7.83
C ALA A 180 16.34 7.58 -6.44
N VAL A 181 17.28 6.63 -6.34
CA VAL A 181 18.02 6.35 -5.10
C VAL A 181 18.85 7.56 -4.68
N LEU A 182 19.55 8.18 -5.62
CA LEU A 182 20.34 9.39 -5.36
C LEU A 182 19.44 10.54 -4.87
N ALA A 183 18.29 10.77 -5.49
CA ALA A 183 17.33 11.79 -5.07
C ALA A 183 16.78 11.50 -3.65
N TYR A 184 16.40 10.26 -3.35
CA TYR A 184 15.98 9.88 -2.01
C TYR A 184 17.06 10.19 -0.97
N ARG A 185 18.29 9.78 -1.26
CA ARG A 185 19.41 9.97 -0.33
C ARG A 185 19.72 11.43 -0.11
N LYS A 186 19.66 12.25 -1.17
CA LYS A 186 19.79 13.70 -1.14
C LYS A 186 18.76 14.37 -0.22
N VAL A 187 17.48 14.07 -0.39
CA VAL A 187 16.38 14.59 0.44
C VAL A 187 16.52 14.18 1.92
N ASN A 188 17.02 12.96 2.17
CA ASN A 188 17.10 12.39 3.51
C ASN A 188 18.47 12.58 4.19
N GLY A 189 19.32 13.48 3.69
CA GLY A 189 20.62 13.80 4.30
C GLY A 189 21.61 12.62 4.35
N MET A 190 21.43 11.63 3.48
CA MET A 190 22.31 10.47 3.37
C MET A 190 23.51 10.78 2.47
N ALA A 191 24.54 9.92 2.52
CA ALA A 191 25.66 9.99 1.58
C ALA A 191 25.13 9.91 0.14
N ARG A 192 25.56 10.84 -0.72
CA ARG A 192 25.08 11.00 -2.10
C ARG A 192 25.73 9.98 -3.04
N THR A 193 25.35 8.72 -2.89
CA THR A 193 25.72 7.62 -3.78
C THR A 193 24.46 6.94 -4.30
N SER A 194 24.59 6.11 -5.32
CA SER A 194 23.48 5.29 -5.83
C SER A 194 23.53 3.88 -5.27
N ASP A 195 24.10 3.68 -4.08
CA ASP A 195 24.19 2.37 -3.43
C ASP A 195 22.97 2.10 -2.56
N VAL A 196 22.53 0.84 -2.59
CA VAL A 196 21.38 0.39 -1.80
C VAL A 196 21.82 -0.65 -0.79
N ASN A 197 21.42 -0.41 0.45
CA ASN A 197 21.62 -1.28 1.59
C ASN A 197 20.38 -1.24 2.48
N ALA A 198 20.38 -2.01 3.57
CA ALA A 198 19.27 -2.06 4.52
C ALA A 198 18.88 -0.68 5.08
N GLY A 199 19.83 0.25 5.21
CA GLY A 199 19.61 1.59 5.76
C GLY A 199 18.74 2.49 4.89
N ILE A 200 18.74 2.29 3.56
CA ILE A 200 17.79 2.96 2.64
C ILE A 200 16.57 2.07 2.36
N MET A 201 16.77 0.76 2.22
CA MET A 201 15.68 -0.16 1.88
C MET A 201 14.59 -0.15 2.95
N LEU A 202 14.96 -0.14 4.23
CA LEU A 202 14.01 -0.16 5.34
C LEU A 202 13.07 1.06 5.35
N PRO A 203 13.56 2.31 5.42
CA PRO A 203 12.67 3.47 5.45
C PRO A 203 11.86 3.62 4.16
N VAL A 204 12.41 3.27 2.99
CA VAL A 204 11.64 3.26 1.73
C VAL A 204 10.46 2.29 1.81
N LEU A 205 10.68 1.05 2.27
CA LEU A 205 9.60 0.08 2.43
C LEU A 205 8.60 0.46 3.52
N HIS A 206 8.99 1.33 4.46
CA HIS A 206 8.13 1.92 5.48
C HIS A 206 7.43 3.20 5.01
N GLY A 207 7.66 3.63 3.77
CA GLY A 207 7.10 4.88 3.22
C GLY A 207 7.56 6.11 3.98
N VAL A 208 8.82 6.11 4.42
CA VAL A 208 9.47 7.21 5.11
C VAL A 208 10.50 7.86 4.18
N GLY A 209 10.53 9.18 4.19
CA GLY A 209 11.53 9.98 3.47
C GLY A 209 11.05 10.61 2.17
N ALA A 210 9.74 10.87 2.04
CA ALA A 210 9.22 11.70 0.96
C ALA A 210 9.69 13.16 1.11
N PHE A 211 9.90 13.84 -0.01
CA PHE A 211 10.13 15.27 -0.05
C PHE A 211 8.96 16.04 0.56
N ARG A 212 9.26 17.13 1.28
CA ARG A 212 8.27 17.99 1.92
C ARG A 212 8.31 19.37 1.26
N PRO A 213 7.28 19.75 0.49
CA PRO A 213 7.18 21.08 -0.09
C PRO A 213 7.30 22.16 0.98
N ARG A 214 8.10 23.18 0.70
CA ARG A 214 8.25 24.36 1.54
C ARG A 214 7.23 25.44 1.16
N PHE A 215 6.89 25.53 -0.11
CA PHE A 215 6.02 26.56 -0.65
C PHE A 215 4.61 26.02 -0.86
N HIS A 216 3.64 26.90 -0.68
CA HIS A 216 2.23 26.55 -0.76
C HIS A 216 1.51 27.54 -1.67
N GLY A 217 0.91 27.03 -2.75
CA GLY A 217 0.21 27.84 -3.75
C GLY A 217 -0.95 27.11 -4.41
N PRO A 218 -1.89 27.85 -5.03
CA PRO A 218 -3.01 27.26 -5.76
C PRO A 218 -2.56 26.60 -7.08
N GLY A 219 -1.44 27.06 -7.64
CA GLY A 219 -0.85 26.57 -8.88
C GLY A 219 0.09 25.39 -8.68
N ARG A 220 0.44 24.77 -9.81
CA ARG A 220 1.60 23.88 -9.86
C ARG A 220 2.87 24.72 -9.94
N HIS A 221 3.95 24.22 -9.39
CA HIS A 221 5.23 24.93 -9.32
C HIS A 221 6.38 23.93 -9.19
N VAL A 222 7.59 24.46 -9.29
CA VAL A 222 8.83 23.71 -9.04
C VAL A 222 9.48 24.24 -7.78
N GLU A 223 9.91 23.33 -6.92
CA GLU A 223 10.81 23.63 -5.81
C GLU A 223 12.21 23.08 -6.11
N ALA A 224 13.19 23.97 -6.26
CA ALA A 224 14.60 23.64 -6.39
C ALA A 224 15.31 23.87 -5.05
N ASN A 225 15.44 22.78 -4.27
CA ASN A 225 16.18 22.78 -3.01
C ASN A 225 17.67 22.56 -3.29
N LEU A 226 18.46 23.63 -3.14
CA LEU A 226 19.89 23.64 -3.41
C LEU A 226 20.71 22.98 -2.29
N SER A 227 20.22 22.92 -1.05
CA SER A 227 20.89 22.18 0.02
C SER A 227 20.87 20.68 -0.28
N GLU A 228 19.70 20.18 -0.69
CA GLU A 228 19.48 18.78 -1.03
C GLU A 228 19.96 18.44 -2.44
N GLN A 229 20.09 19.42 -3.35
CA GLN A 229 20.37 19.21 -4.78
C GLN A 229 19.29 18.38 -5.47
N VAL A 230 18.02 18.74 -5.26
CA VAL A 230 16.86 18.15 -5.95
C VAL A 230 15.95 19.21 -6.56
N VAL A 231 15.23 18.80 -7.60
CA VAL A 231 14.10 19.55 -8.17
C VAL A 231 12.84 18.71 -7.91
N ALA A 232 11.88 19.27 -7.20
CA ALA A 232 10.58 18.68 -6.94
C ALA A 232 9.51 19.37 -7.79
N LEU A 233 8.78 18.59 -8.58
CA LEU A 233 7.61 19.05 -9.32
C LEU A 233 6.40 18.94 -8.39
N ILE A 234 5.70 20.05 -8.16
CA ILE A 234 4.57 20.12 -7.23
C ILE A 234 3.29 20.39 -8.02
N ASN A 235 2.30 19.51 -7.87
CA ASN A 235 0.97 19.72 -8.45
C ASN A 235 0.19 20.77 -7.65
N ALA A 236 -0.85 21.32 -8.28
CA ALA A 236 -1.84 22.16 -7.60
C ALA A 236 -2.35 21.49 -6.30
N GLY A 237 -2.54 22.30 -5.25
CA GLY A 237 -2.87 21.79 -3.92
C GLY A 237 -1.66 21.20 -3.17
N ASN A 238 -0.45 21.60 -3.52
CA ASN A 238 0.81 21.32 -2.80
C ASN A 238 1.14 19.83 -2.66
N ARG A 239 0.74 19.02 -3.64
CA ARG A 239 1.07 17.60 -3.66
C ARG A 239 2.30 17.36 -4.51
N VAL A 240 3.33 16.77 -3.91
CA VAL A 240 4.53 16.34 -4.65
C VAL A 240 4.09 15.42 -5.78
N PHE A 241 4.51 15.75 -7.00
CA PHE A 241 4.29 14.92 -8.17
C PHE A 241 5.46 13.96 -8.37
N GLN A 242 6.66 14.53 -8.55
CA GLN A 242 7.90 13.80 -8.79
C GLN A 242 9.11 14.58 -8.26
N VAL A 243 10.09 13.87 -7.72
CA VAL A 243 11.37 14.43 -7.24
C VAL A 243 12.50 13.84 -8.08
N ILE A 244 13.37 14.71 -8.57
CA ILE A 244 14.45 14.39 -9.53
C ILE A 244 15.76 14.96 -8.96
N PRO A 245 16.90 14.25 -9.05
CA PRO A 245 18.17 14.80 -8.61
C PRO A 245 18.61 15.93 -9.56
N THR A 246 19.24 16.96 -9.02
CA THR A 246 19.85 18.04 -9.83
C THR A 246 21.31 18.27 -9.48
N SER A 247 22.04 18.92 -10.39
CA SER A 247 23.32 19.60 -10.12
C SER A 247 23.17 21.07 -10.48
N SER A 248 23.16 21.91 -9.45
CA SER A 248 22.97 23.37 -9.56
C SER A 248 24.29 24.11 -9.83
N GLY A 249 24.27 25.45 -9.80
CA GLY A 249 25.42 26.31 -10.02
C GLY A 249 26.52 26.15 -8.97
N LYS A 250 27.77 26.00 -9.41
CA LYS A 250 28.95 25.97 -8.53
C LYS A 250 29.17 27.33 -7.84
N PRO A 251 29.98 27.42 -6.76
CA PRO A 251 30.15 28.67 -5.99
C PRO A 251 30.57 29.89 -6.81
N SER A 252 31.36 29.73 -7.88
CA SER A 252 31.79 30.84 -8.74
C SER A 252 30.70 31.36 -9.70
N THR A 253 29.63 30.59 -9.90
CA THR A 253 28.49 30.89 -10.79
C THR A 253 27.23 30.26 -10.19
N PRO A 254 26.79 30.77 -9.02
CA PRO A 254 25.74 30.13 -8.23
C PRO A 254 24.38 30.22 -8.94
N THR A 255 23.49 29.28 -8.66
CA THR A 255 22.08 29.40 -9.05
C THR A 255 21.45 30.54 -8.24
N VAL A 256 20.71 31.42 -8.93
CA VAL A 256 20.00 32.54 -8.29
C VAL A 256 18.88 32.04 -7.37
N LEU A 257 18.75 32.67 -6.20
CA LEU A 257 17.69 32.38 -5.23
C LEU A 257 16.48 33.27 -5.46
N GLY A 258 15.30 32.75 -5.14
CA GLY A 258 14.04 33.49 -5.21
C GLY A 258 12.95 32.72 -5.94
N THR A 259 11.85 33.41 -6.19
CA THR A 259 10.68 32.89 -6.89
C THR A 259 10.65 33.47 -8.30
N PHE A 260 10.66 32.60 -9.29
CA PHE A 260 10.71 32.94 -10.71
C PHE A 260 9.57 32.27 -11.46
N HIS A 261 9.45 32.57 -12.75
CA HIS A 261 8.43 31.95 -13.60
C HIS A 261 9.09 31.46 -14.89
N VAL A 262 8.75 30.25 -15.33
CA VAL A 262 9.17 29.76 -16.64
C VAL A 262 8.65 30.72 -17.70
N TYR A 263 9.54 31.42 -18.41
CA TYR A 263 9.14 32.43 -19.39
C TYR A 263 9.41 31.99 -20.83
N ARG A 264 10.31 31.00 -21.01
CA ARG A 264 10.67 30.47 -22.33
C ARG A 264 11.02 28.98 -22.22
N LYS A 265 10.66 28.24 -23.26
CA LYS A 265 11.02 26.83 -23.43
C LYS A 265 11.73 26.64 -24.76
N ALA A 266 12.79 25.83 -24.78
CA ALA A 266 13.53 25.48 -26.00
C ALA A 266 13.70 23.95 -26.08
N PRO A 267 13.03 23.28 -27.04
CA PRO A 267 13.16 21.84 -27.20
C PRO A 267 14.48 21.45 -27.86
N GLY A 268 14.90 20.20 -27.67
CA GLY A 268 16.12 19.66 -28.24
C GLY A 268 17.38 20.12 -27.52
N VAL A 269 18.54 19.86 -28.13
CA VAL A 269 19.85 20.20 -27.58
C VAL A 269 20.33 21.51 -28.21
N ASN A 270 20.71 22.49 -27.40
CA ASN A 270 21.28 23.76 -27.88
C ASN A 270 22.82 23.74 -27.98
N SER A 271 23.44 24.86 -28.37
CA SER A 271 24.90 25.00 -28.47
C SER A 271 25.65 24.75 -27.16
N GLU A 272 24.98 24.91 -26.02
CA GLU A 272 25.52 24.72 -24.68
C GLU A 272 25.27 23.29 -24.14
N SER A 273 24.86 22.36 -25.00
CA SER A 273 24.47 20.98 -24.64
C SER A 273 23.31 20.89 -23.65
N MET A 274 22.48 21.93 -23.55
CA MET A 274 21.27 21.92 -22.73
C MET A 274 20.15 21.21 -23.49
N PHE A 275 19.67 20.09 -22.96
CA PHE A 275 18.58 19.31 -23.55
C PHE A 275 17.23 19.70 -22.94
N ASP A 276 16.26 20.08 -23.78
CA ASP A 276 14.87 20.39 -23.38
C ASP A 276 14.80 21.42 -22.24
N SER A 277 15.16 22.67 -22.56
CA SER A 277 15.40 23.73 -21.59
C SER A 277 14.13 24.50 -21.20
N ASN A 278 13.93 24.70 -19.89
CA ASN A 278 12.88 25.53 -19.30
C ASN A 278 13.51 26.74 -18.60
N TYR A 279 13.55 27.90 -19.26
CA TYR A 279 14.18 29.12 -18.76
C TYR A 279 13.25 29.85 -17.80
N PHE A 280 13.75 30.18 -16.60
CA PHE A 280 12.97 30.84 -15.54
C PHE A 280 13.47 32.24 -15.19
N ILE A 281 14.73 32.59 -15.48
CA ILE A 281 15.24 33.96 -15.40
C ILE A 281 16.50 34.12 -16.24
N GLY A 282 16.55 35.08 -17.17
CA GLY A 282 17.73 35.29 -18.03
C GLY A 282 18.24 33.99 -18.67
N GLY A 283 19.52 33.67 -18.52
CA GLY A 283 20.10 32.41 -19.01
C GLY A 283 19.83 31.17 -18.13
N TYR A 284 19.21 31.32 -16.96
CA TYR A 284 19.01 30.23 -16.00
C TYR A 284 17.82 29.35 -16.40
N ALA A 285 18.07 28.05 -16.48
CA ALA A 285 17.07 27.07 -16.88
C ALA A 285 17.15 25.77 -16.09
N ILE A 286 16.04 25.03 -16.07
CA ILE A 286 16.00 23.60 -15.76
C ILE A 286 16.14 22.85 -17.09
N HIS A 287 17.17 22.02 -17.21
CA HIS A 287 17.46 21.31 -18.47
C HIS A 287 18.21 19.99 -18.24
N GLY A 288 18.09 19.08 -19.21
CA GLY A 288 18.89 17.87 -19.29
C GLY A 288 20.36 18.17 -19.53
N PHE A 289 21.24 17.42 -18.87
CA PHE A 289 22.67 17.43 -19.17
C PHE A 289 23.25 16.01 -19.05
N PRO A 290 24.27 15.63 -19.85
CA PRO A 290 24.89 14.30 -19.76
C PRO A 290 25.56 14.02 -18.41
N ASP A 291 26.10 15.06 -17.77
CA ASP A 291 26.80 14.97 -16.48
C ASP A 291 26.05 15.73 -15.37
N VAL A 292 25.47 14.98 -14.44
CA VAL A 292 24.71 15.50 -13.29
C VAL A 292 25.35 14.99 -12.01
N PRO A 293 26.48 15.58 -11.59
CA PRO A 293 27.21 15.10 -10.43
C PRO A 293 26.43 15.33 -9.14
N THR A 294 26.90 14.71 -8.06
CA THR A 294 26.25 14.76 -6.74
C THR A 294 26.48 16.07 -5.98
N TYR A 295 27.14 17.05 -6.62
CA TYR A 295 27.47 18.37 -6.09
C TYR A 295 27.13 19.47 -7.13
N PRO A 296 27.04 20.75 -6.72
CA PRO A 296 26.81 21.87 -7.64
C PRO A 296 27.98 22.04 -8.61
N ALA A 297 27.74 21.91 -9.92
CA ALA A 297 28.78 21.94 -10.96
C ALA A 297 28.43 22.81 -12.17
N SER A 298 27.19 23.30 -12.29
CA SER A 298 26.74 24.07 -13.43
C SER A 298 27.22 25.52 -13.39
N HIS A 299 26.94 26.29 -14.46
CA HIS A 299 27.14 27.74 -14.50
C HIS A 299 25.91 28.55 -14.07
N GLY A 300 25.04 27.94 -13.25
CA GLY A 300 23.85 28.58 -12.68
C GLY A 300 22.56 27.80 -12.95
N CYS A 301 22.49 27.07 -14.06
CA CYS A 301 21.34 26.23 -14.40
C CYS A 301 21.13 25.06 -13.43
N LEU A 302 19.91 24.52 -13.41
CA LEU A 302 19.55 23.30 -12.70
C LEU A 302 19.64 22.12 -13.68
N ARG A 303 20.79 21.42 -13.69
CA ARG A 303 20.98 20.23 -14.54
C ARG A 303 20.20 19.06 -13.99
N ILE A 304 19.43 18.36 -14.82
CA ILE A 304 18.75 17.09 -14.48
C ILE A 304 19.22 15.99 -15.44
N PRO A 305 19.05 14.70 -15.11
CA PRO A 305 19.42 13.62 -16.03
C PRO A 305 18.70 13.77 -17.38
N ASN A 306 19.40 13.50 -18.49
CA ASN A 306 18.81 13.58 -19.83
C ASN A 306 17.58 12.68 -19.99
N SER A 307 17.50 11.56 -19.25
CA SER A 307 16.33 10.68 -19.22
C SER A 307 15.08 11.34 -18.63
N ASP A 308 15.23 12.34 -17.77
CA ASP A 308 14.13 13.04 -17.11
C ASP A 308 13.78 14.36 -17.80
N ALA A 309 14.68 14.92 -18.61
CA ALA A 309 14.49 16.23 -19.24
C ALA A 309 13.23 16.34 -20.11
N PRO A 310 12.92 15.39 -21.01
CA PRO A 310 11.68 15.44 -21.80
C PRO A 310 10.43 15.37 -20.93
N PHE A 311 10.49 14.62 -19.81
CA PHE A 311 9.38 14.53 -18.86
C PHE A 311 9.16 15.85 -18.13
N VAL A 312 10.22 16.47 -17.60
CA VAL A 312 10.15 17.77 -16.92
C VAL A 312 9.73 18.87 -17.89
N PHE A 313 10.28 18.88 -19.10
CA PHE A 313 9.91 19.81 -20.15
C PHE A 313 8.46 19.64 -20.58
N GLY A 314 7.97 18.41 -20.78
CA GLY A 314 6.56 18.17 -21.09
C GLY A 314 5.64 18.55 -19.93
N TRP A 315 6.08 18.33 -18.68
CA TRP A 315 5.31 18.71 -17.51
C TRP A 315 5.23 20.22 -17.38
N LEU A 316 6.33 20.98 -17.38
CA LEU A 316 6.38 22.44 -17.20
C LEU A 316 5.67 23.24 -18.32
N LYS A 317 5.10 24.38 -17.96
CA LYS A 317 4.44 25.34 -18.85
C LYS A 317 5.06 26.72 -18.64
N VAL A 318 4.99 27.55 -19.66
CA VAL A 318 5.27 28.97 -19.51
C VAL A 318 4.27 29.54 -18.49
N GLY A 319 4.78 30.28 -17.52
CA GLY A 319 4.04 30.84 -16.38
C GLY A 319 4.06 29.97 -15.12
N ASP A 320 4.58 28.74 -15.15
CA ASP A 320 4.75 27.98 -13.89
C ASP A 320 5.84 28.60 -13.04
N GLU A 321 5.60 28.63 -11.73
CA GLU A 321 6.52 29.16 -10.72
C GLU A 321 7.72 28.20 -10.50
N VAL A 322 8.88 28.78 -10.23
CA VAL A 322 10.13 28.09 -9.88
C VAL A 322 10.72 28.75 -8.64
N ASP A 323 10.58 28.10 -7.49
CA ASP A 323 11.16 28.52 -6.23
C ASP A 323 12.54 27.91 -6.05
N VAL A 324 13.55 28.76 -5.93
CA VAL A 324 14.94 28.34 -5.72
C VAL A 324 15.41 28.78 -4.33
N TYR A 325 15.80 27.81 -3.51
CA TYR A 325 16.13 28.05 -2.11
C TYR A 325 17.17 27.06 -1.57
N TYR A 326 17.70 27.35 -0.38
CA TYR A 326 18.47 26.42 0.45
C TYR A 326 17.61 25.78 1.52
#